data_AF-A0A978UTM4-F1
#
_entry.id   AF-A0A978UTM4-F1
#
_cell.length_a   1.000
_cell.length_b   1.000
_cell.length_c   1.000
_cell.angle_alpha   90.00
_cell.angle_beta   90.00
_cell.angle_gamma   90.00
#
_symmetry.space_group_name_H-M   'P 1'
#
loop_
_entity.id
_entity.type
_entity.pdbx_description
1 polymer ?
#
loop_
_entity_poly.entity_id
_entity_poly.type
_entity_poly.pdbx_seq_one_letter_code
_entity_poly.pdbx_strand_id
1 'polypeptide(L)'
;MTTDTKKISAVSIFFETMPHRLDESTGYIDYDQDKTNCCWCNCYARLYDYARIRKVCDKQKAVMLADIAHISGLVASGVILSPFEYADIVTTTTHKSLRGPHGAMIFFRKGLKGVDKRGKEVSLDN
;
A
#
# COMPACT_ATOMS: atom_id res chain seq x y z
N MET A 1 8.03 17.81 14.61
CA MET A 1 7.31 17.85 15.90
C MET A 1 5.83 17.56 15.65
N THR A 2 5.44 16.29 15.69
CA THR A 2 4.04 15.88 15.84
C THR A 2 3.90 15.37 17.27
N THR A 3 3.01 15.97 18.05
CA THR A 3 2.70 15.53 19.42
C THR A 3 2.01 14.17 19.40
N ASP A 4 2.45 13.25 20.26
CA ASP A 4 2.06 11.83 20.29
C ASP A 4 0.56 11.55 20.49
N THR A 5 -0.23 12.54 20.89
CA THR A 5 -1.62 12.35 21.31
C THR A 5 -2.67 12.89 20.33
N LYS A 6 -2.31 13.78 19.41
CA LYS A 6 -3.30 14.42 18.54
C LYS A 6 -3.47 13.63 17.24
N LYS A 7 -4.60 12.94 17.12
CA LYS A 7 -5.04 12.32 15.86
C LYS A 7 -5.40 13.41 14.86
N ILE A 8 -4.60 13.57 13.80
CA ILE A 8 -4.78 14.63 12.78
C ILE A 8 -5.57 14.11 11.58
N SER A 9 -5.13 12.98 11.02
CA SER A 9 -5.81 12.37 9.88
C SER A 9 -7.12 11.72 10.31
N ALA A 10 -8.17 11.85 9.48
CA ALA A 10 -9.42 11.12 9.66
C ALA A 10 -9.18 9.60 9.79
N VAL A 11 -8.17 9.07 9.07
CA VAL A 11 -7.79 7.65 9.18
C VAL A 11 -7.34 7.31 10.60
N SER A 12 -6.52 8.15 11.23
CA SER A 12 -6.06 7.93 12.62
C SER A 12 -7.17 8.19 13.66
N ILE A 13 -8.20 8.95 13.30
CA ILE A 13 -9.39 9.14 14.14
C ILE A 13 -10.21 7.85 14.19
N PHE A 14 -10.54 7.26 13.04
CA PHE A 14 -11.39 6.08 12.94
C PHE A 14 -10.66 4.75 13.11
N PHE A 15 -9.36 4.69 12.81
CA PHE A 15 -8.54 3.49 12.84
C PHE A 15 -7.28 3.69 13.68
N GLU A 16 -6.73 2.60 14.19
CA GLU A 16 -5.38 2.62 14.75
C GLU A 16 -4.35 2.61 13.63
N THR A 17 -3.46 3.59 13.65
CA THR A 17 -2.42 3.76 12.63
C THR A 17 -1.06 3.73 13.31
N MET A 18 -0.19 2.84 12.85
CA MET A 18 1.22 2.84 13.24
C MET A 18 2.08 3.22 12.03
N PRO A 19 2.77 4.38 12.06
CA PRO A 19 3.61 4.80 10.95
C PRO A 19 4.90 4.00 10.91
N HIS A 20 5.28 3.62 9.70
CA HIS A 20 6.57 3.06 9.35
C HIS A 20 7.66 4.12 9.43
N ARG A 21 8.90 3.72 9.73
CA ARG A 21 10.05 4.63 9.81
C ARG A 21 11.03 4.40 8.66
N LEU A 22 11.72 5.48 8.31
CA LEU A 22 12.88 5.41 7.43
C LEU A 22 14.12 5.27 8.30
N ASP A 23 15.11 4.53 7.82
CA ASP A 23 16.46 4.59 8.33
C ASP A 23 17.01 6.00 8.07
N GLU A 24 17.29 6.74 9.15
CA GLU A 24 17.74 8.13 9.09
C GLU A 24 19.09 8.29 8.38
N SER A 25 19.92 7.24 8.36
CA SER A 25 21.24 7.27 7.75
C SER A 25 21.21 7.09 6.23
N THR A 26 20.33 6.21 5.74
CA THR A 26 20.27 5.84 4.31
C THR A 26 19.05 6.43 3.58
N GLY A 27 18.06 6.88 4.34
CA GLY A 27 16.76 7.30 3.87
C GLY A 27 15.92 6.16 3.29
N TYR A 28 16.33 4.89 3.42
CA TYR A 28 15.56 3.71 3.00
C TYR A 28 14.49 3.33 4.02
N ILE A 29 13.43 2.68 3.55
CA ILE A 29 12.42 2.08 4.43
C ILE A 29 13.06 0.92 5.19
N ASP A 30 12.95 0.93 6.53
CA ASP A 30 13.43 -0.18 7.36
C ASP A 30 12.37 -1.29 7.42
N TYR A 31 12.45 -2.18 6.44
CA TYR A 31 11.56 -3.35 6.36
C TYR A 31 11.77 -4.40 7.47
N ASP A 32 12.88 -4.35 8.23
CA ASP A 32 13.17 -5.30 9.30
C ASP A 32 12.58 -4.87 10.65
N GLN A 33 12.48 -3.57 10.86
CA GLN A 33 11.73 -2.98 11.97
C GLN A 33 10.21 -3.07 11.72
N ASP A 34 9.77 -2.94 10.47
CA ASP A 34 8.36 -2.90 10.07
C ASP A 34 7.71 -4.26 9.80
N LYS A 35 7.98 -5.23 10.67
CA LYS A 35 7.42 -6.59 10.58
C LYS A 35 5.91 -6.68 10.87
N THR A 36 5.25 -5.57 11.21
CA THR A 36 3.88 -5.52 11.77
C THR A 36 2.87 -4.66 11.00
N ASN A 37 3.25 -3.86 9.99
CA ASN A 37 2.25 -3.03 9.29
C ASN A 37 2.28 -3.22 7.76
N CYS A 38 1.10 -3.08 7.14
CA CYS A 38 0.79 -3.61 5.81
C CYS A 38 0.13 -2.64 4.84
N CYS A 39 0.22 -1.34 5.12
CA CYS A 39 -0.45 -0.31 4.34
C CYS A 39 0.55 0.81 4.03
N TRP A 40 0.79 1.10 2.76
CA TRP A 40 1.84 2.02 2.33
C TRP A 40 1.26 3.24 1.62
N CYS A 41 1.70 4.42 2.07
CA CYS A 41 1.27 5.72 1.57
C CYS A 41 2.42 6.46 0.89
N ASN A 42 2.05 7.31 -0.06
CA ASN A 42 2.85 7.72 -1.20
C ASN A 42 3.53 9.06 -0.95
N CYS A 43 4.72 9.04 -0.35
CA CYS A 43 5.66 10.16 -0.38
C CYS A 43 7.10 9.64 -0.25
N TYR A 44 7.52 8.85 -1.23
CA TYR A 44 8.86 8.29 -1.25
C TYR A 44 9.48 8.42 -2.63
N ALA A 45 10.72 8.91 -2.67
CA ALA A 45 11.41 9.21 -3.93
C ALA A 45 12.01 7.97 -4.61
N ARG A 46 12.02 6.81 -3.94
CA ARG A 46 12.60 5.57 -4.47
C ARG A 46 11.53 4.53 -4.74
N LEU A 47 11.91 3.51 -5.51
CA LEU A 47 11.05 2.37 -5.81
C LEU A 47 10.83 1.53 -4.55
N TYR A 48 9.58 1.12 -4.34
CA TYR A 48 9.21 0.22 -3.25
C TYR A 48 9.53 -1.23 -3.61
N ASP A 49 10.01 -2.01 -2.65
CA ASP A 49 10.09 -3.47 -2.78
C ASP A 49 8.72 -4.10 -2.48
N TYR A 50 7.87 -4.17 -3.51
CA TYR A 50 6.52 -4.73 -3.39
C TYR A 50 6.53 -6.22 -2.99
N ALA A 51 7.55 -6.98 -3.39
CA ALA A 51 7.67 -8.39 -3.08
C ALA A 51 7.94 -8.61 -1.59
N ARG A 52 8.83 -7.82 -0.99
CA ARG A 52 9.11 -7.87 0.45
C ARG A 52 7.89 -7.46 1.26
N ILE A 53 7.17 -6.41 0.83
CA ILE A 53 5.94 -5.97 1.47
C ILE A 53 4.87 -7.07 1.44
N ARG A 54 4.66 -7.71 0.28
CA ARG A 54 3.71 -8.82 0.13
C ARG A 54 3.99 -9.95 1.12
N LYS A 55 5.26 -10.35 1.26
CA LYS A 55 5.67 -11.40 2.21
C LYS A 55 5.32 -11.05 3.66
N VAL A 56 5.47 -9.79 4.07
CA VAL A 56 5.08 -9.33 5.41
C VAL A 56 3.56 -9.43 5.59
N CYS A 57 2.79 -9.04 4.57
CA CYS A 57 1.33 -9.10 4.62
C CYS A 57 0.76 -10.51 4.57
N ASP A 58 1.37 -11.42 3.83
CA ASP A 58 1.03 -12.85 3.88
C ASP A 58 1.28 -13.44 5.26
N LYS A 59 2.42 -13.10 5.88
CA LYS A 59 2.77 -13.58 7.22
C LYS A 59 1.74 -13.16 8.28
N GLN A 60 1.19 -11.96 8.14
CA GLN A 60 0.19 -11.42 9.07
C GLN A 60 -1.26 -11.64 8.65
N LYS A 61 -1.50 -12.25 7.47
CA LYS A 61 -2.83 -12.35 6.83
C LYS A 61 -3.52 -10.99 6.62
N ALA A 62 -2.72 -9.94 6.38
CA ALA A 62 -3.22 -8.60 6.13
C ALA A 62 -3.54 -8.36 4.64
N VAL A 63 -4.36 -7.34 4.38
CA VAL A 63 -4.63 -6.84 3.03
C VAL A 63 -3.53 -5.84 2.65
N MET A 64 -2.96 -5.99 1.46
CA MET A 64 -1.97 -5.06 0.94
C MET A 64 -2.67 -3.97 0.11
N LEU A 65 -2.64 -2.74 0.60
CA LEU A 65 -3.10 -1.54 -0.13
C LEU A 65 -1.90 -0.73 -0.60
N ALA A 66 -1.89 -0.41 -1.90
CA ALA A 66 -0.88 0.42 -2.54
C ALA A 66 -1.50 1.72 -3.08
N ASP A 67 -1.14 2.86 -2.50
CA ASP A 67 -1.48 4.17 -3.06
C ASP A 67 -0.40 4.59 -4.08
N ILE A 68 -0.79 4.73 -5.35
CA ILE A 68 0.09 5.16 -6.46
C ILE A 68 -0.22 6.55 -7.01
N ALA A 69 -0.93 7.39 -6.26
CA ALA A 69 -1.31 8.74 -6.69
C ALA A 69 -0.19 9.56 -7.37
N HIS A 70 1.04 9.56 -6.86
CA HIS A 70 2.16 10.32 -7.43
C HIS A 70 2.83 9.64 -8.63
N ILE A 71 2.82 8.31 -8.69
CA ILE A 71 3.56 7.51 -9.66
C ILE A 71 2.67 6.86 -10.72
N SER A 72 1.36 7.11 -10.70
CA SER A 72 0.37 6.47 -11.56
C SER A 72 0.65 6.58 -13.05
N GLY A 73 1.15 7.72 -13.54
CA GLY A 73 1.56 7.87 -14.94
C GLY A 73 2.82 7.08 -15.29
N LEU A 74 3.75 6.91 -14.34
CA LEU A 74 4.96 6.11 -14.52
C LEU A 74 4.62 4.61 -14.54
N VAL A 75 3.69 4.18 -13.68
CA VAL A 75 3.13 2.81 -13.72
C VAL A 75 2.43 2.57 -15.06
N ALA A 76 1.59 3.50 -15.51
CA ALA A 76 0.82 3.37 -16.75
C ALA A 76 1.71 3.33 -18.01
N SER A 77 2.88 3.98 -17.98
CA SER A 77 3.87 3.94 -19.07
C SER A 77 4.83 2.76 -19.00
N GLY A 78 4.79 1.95 -17.93
CA GLY A 78 5.65 0.77 -17.76
C GLY A 78 7.11 1.08 -17.43
N VAL A 79 7.44 2.32 -17.07
CA VAL A 79 8.82 2.74 -16.74
C VAL A 79 9.25 2.24 -15.34
N ILE A 80 8.28 2.03 -14.45
CA ILE A 80 8.52 1.54 -13.09
C ILE A 80 7.75 0.25 -12.82
N LEU A 81 8.20 -0.48 -11.81
CA LEU A 81 7.55 -1.71 -11.32
C LEU A 81 6.08 -1.44 -10.99
N SER A 82 5.22 -2.33 -11.50
CA SER A 82 3.78 -2.26 -11.29
C SER A 82 3.40 -2.84 -9.92
N PRO A 83 2.64 -2.11 -9.08
CA PRO A 83 2.15 -2.63 -7.81
C PRO A 83 1.07 -3.71 -7.99
N PHE A 84 0.44 -3.77 -9.17
CA PHE A 84 -0.70 -4.64 -9.44
C PHE A 84 -0.37 -6.13 -9.30
N GLU A 85 0.89 -6.53 -9.43
CA GLU A 85 1.33 -7.93 -9.28
C GLU A 85 1.30 -8.41 -7.82
N TYR A 86 1.43 -7.49 -6.85
CA TYR A 86 1.56 -7.82 -5.42
C TYR A 86 0.40 -7.31 -4.56
N ALA A 87 -0.15 -6.15 -4.91
CA ALA A 87 -1.19 -5.50 -4.11
C ALA A 87 -2.57 -6.14 -4.33
N ASP A 88 -3.35 -6.17 -3.25
CA ASP A 88 -4.76 -6.60 -3.28
C ASP A 88 -5.65 -5.44 -3.75
N ILE A 89 -5.36 -4.24 -3.27
CA ILE A 89 -6.07 -2.99 -3.56
C ILE A 89 -5.05 -1.95 -4.01
N VAL A 90 -5.34 -1.24 -5.10
CA VAL A 90 -4.52 -0.12 -5.59
C VAL A 90 -5.38 1.12 -5.68
N THR A 91 -4.99 2.20 -5.01
CA THR A 91 -5.68 3.50 -5.08
C THR A 91 -4.82 4.51 -5.81
N THR A 92 -5.45 5.44 -6.52
CA THR A 92 -4.72 6.51 -7.20
C THR A 92 -5.56 7.75 -7.42
N THR A 93 -4.90 8.90 -7.53
CA THR A 93 -5.47 10.12 -8.12
C THR A 93 -5.15 10.21 -9.61
N THR A 94 -6.03 10.80 -10.39
CA THR A 94 -5.88 10.90 -11.85
C THR A 94 -5.15 12.16 -12.34
N HIS A 95 -5.03 13.20 -11.51
CA HIS A 95 -4.54 14.53 -11.92
C HIS A 95 -3.03 14.77 -11.79
N LYS A 96 -2.27 13.84 -11.18
CA LYS A 96 -0.82 14.00 -10.95
C LYS A 96 -0.01 13.56 -12.18
N SER A 97 0.84 12.55 -12.04
CA SER A 97 1.66 12.04 -13.16
C SER A 97 0.82 11.44 -14.30
N LEU A 98 -0.42 11.01 -14.00
CA LEU A 98 -1.38 10.54 -15.02
C LEU A 98 -2.01 11.68 -15.84
N ARG A 99 -1.87 12.96 -15.42
CA ARG A 99 -2.31 14.18 -16.14
C ARG A 99 -3.77 14.20 -16.62
N GLY A 100 -4.66 13.53 -15.90
CA GLY A 100 -6.12 13.55 -16.13
C GLY A 100 -6.85 14.65 -15.33
N PRO A 101 -8.19 14.65 -15.37
CA PRO A 101 -9.00 15.55 -14.52
C PRO A 101 -8.84 15.23 -13.03
N HIS A 102 -9.27 16.13 -12.15
CA HIS A 102 -9.30 15.86 -10.71
C HIS A 102 -10.29 14.75 -10.38
N GLY A 103 -9.76 13.57 -10.06
CA GLY A 103 -10.52 12.38 -9.68
C GLY A 103 -9.64 11.37 -8.97
N ALA A 104 -10.27 10.29 -8.53
CA ALA A 104 -9.63 9.16 -7.88
C ALA A 104 -10.20 7.83 -8.41
N MET A 105 -9.39 6.78 -8.33
CA MET A 105 -9.73 5.43 -8.74
C MET A 105 -9.32 4.44 -7.66
N ILE A 106 -10.13 3.40 -7.48
CA ILE A 106 -9.87 2.27 -6.59
C ILE A 106 -9.93 1.01 -7.43
N PHE A 107 -8.78 0.34 -7.57
CA PHE A 107 -8.67 -0.97 -8.18
C PHE A 107 -8.63 -2.03 -7.09
N PHE A 108 -9.31 -3.13 -7.31
CA PHE A 108 -9.32 -4.28 -6.42
C PHE A 108 -9.25 -5.55 -7.25
N ARG A 109 -8.58 -6.57 -6.72
CA ARG A 109 -8.57 -7.90 -7.31
C ARG A 109 -9.94 -8.55 -7.15
N LYS A 110 -10.42 -9.20 -8.20
CA LYS A 110 -11.66 -10.00 -8.19
C LYS A 110 -11.31 -11.49 -8.24
N GLY A 111 -12.10 -12.33 -7.60
CA GLY A 111 -11.90 -13.78 -7.55
C GLY A 111 -11.39 -14.32 -6.20
N LEU A 112 -10.72 -15.47 -6.23
CA LEU A 112 -10.27 -16.20 -5.04
C LEU A 112 -8.95 -15.65 -4.50
N LYS A 113 -8.92 -15.22 -3.23
CA LYS A 113 -7.69 -14.86 -2.50
C LYS A 113 -6.85 -16.09 -2.17
N GLY A 114 -7.50 -17.23 -1.98
CA GLY A 114 -6.88 -18.50 -1.59
C GLY A 114 -7.88 -19.45 -0.94
N VAL A 115 -7.40 -20.62 -0.54
CA VAL A 115 -8.19 -21.64 0.17
C VAL A 115 -7.71 -21.67 1.61
N ASP A 116 -8.61 -21.51 2.58
CA ASP A 116 -8.26 -21.59 4.00
C ASP A 116 -7.85 -23.04 4.37
N LYS A 117 -7.21 -23.23 5.53
CA LYS A 117 -6.78 -24.55 6.04
C LYS A 117 -7.92 -25.58 6.17
N ARG A 118 -9.17 -25.12 6.07
CA ARG A 118 -10.41 -25.90 6.12
C ARG A 118 -11.02 -26.21 4.74
N GLY A 119 -10.32 -25.90 3.64
CA GLY A 119 -10.82 -26.11 2.29
C GLY A 119 -11.88 -25.09 1.84
N LYS A 120 -12.12 -24.03 2.63
CA LYS A 120 -13.09 -22.98 2.30
C LYS A 120 -12.41 -21.93 1.42
N GLU A 121 -13.00 -21.68 0.26
CA GLU A 121 -12.63 -20.61 -0.64
C GLU A 121 -12.76 -19.25 0.04
N VAL A 122 -11.66 -18.51 0.14
CA VAL A 122 -11.65 -17.12 0.59
C VAL A 122 -11.82 -16.25 -0.66
N SER A 123 -13.07 -15.88 -0.96
CA SER A 123 -13.38 -14.91 -2.00
C SER A 123 -12.92 -13.51 -1.58
N LEU A 124 -12.38 -12.74 -2.52
CA LEU A 124 -12.13 -11.30 -2.34
C LEU A 124 -13.42 -10.46 -2.45
N ASP A 125 -14.49 -11.08 -2.95
CA ASP A 125 -15.74 -10.42 -3.36
C ASP A 125 -16.91 -10.61 -2.38
N ASN A 126 -16.74 -11.26 -1.21
CA ASN A 126 -17.81 -11.45 -0.21
C ASN A 126 -17.32 -11.25 1.23
#